data_AF-A0A7C1WGH5-F1
#
_entry.id   AF-A0A7C1WGH5-F1
#
_cell.length_a   1.000
_cell.length_b   1.000
_cell.length_c   1.000
_cell.angle_alpha   90.00
_cell.angle_beta   90.00
_cell.angle_gamma   90.00
#
_symmetry.space_group_name_H-M   'P 1'
#
loop_
_entity.id
_entity.type
_entity.pdbx_description
1 polymer ?
#
loop_
_entity_poly.entity_id
_entity_poly.type
_entity_poly.pdbx_seq_one_letter_code
_entity_poly.pdbx_strand_id
1 'polypeptide(L)'
;MTATLSLGPLLFNWDAEEKRDFYFRIADEAALDAVYVGEVVCSKRTSFFDPYIPEVVERLRRGGKKVVHSTLALIMSEREMDAVRDLVGVADMLIEANDVSSAALL
;
A
#
# COMPACT_ATOMS: atom_id res chain seq x y z
N MET A 1 6.47 -27.58 3.16
CA MET A 1 6.38 -26.10 3.18
C MET A 1 5.56 -25.70 1.97
N THR A 2 4.48 -24.96 2.15
CA THR A 2 3.74 -24.34 1.04
C THR A 2 4.40 -23.00 0.73
N ALA A 3 4.65 -22.72 -0.56
CA ALA A 3 5.22 -21.46 -1.00
C ALA A 3 4.21 -20.33 -0.80
N THR A 4 4.69 -19.17 -0.35
CA THR A 4 3.87 -17.95 -0.24
C THR A 4 4.06 -17.07 -1.47
N LEU A 5 2.97 -16.54 -2.03
CA LEU A 5 2.98 -15.64 -3.18
C LEU A 5 2.48 -14.25 -2.77
N SER A 6 3.25 -13.22 -3.13
CA SER A 6 2.96 -11.82 -2.83
C SER A 6 2.84 -10.99 -4.10
N LEU A 7 1.91 -10.04 -4.09
CA LEU A 7 1.80 -9.00 -5.10
C LEU A 7 2.35 -7.69 -4.57
N GLY A 8 3.39 -7.18 -5.22
CA GLY A 8 3.99 -5.88 -4.90
C GLY A 8 3.09 -4.69 -5.27
N PRO A 9 3.46 -3.46 -4.84
CA PRO A 9 2.70 -2.26 -5.15
C PRO A 9 2.77 -1.90 -6.64
N LEU A 10 1.73 -1.22 -7.14
CA LEU A 10 1.67 -0.78 -8.53
C LEU A 10 2.75 0.29 -8.82
N LEU A 11 3.66 -0.01 -9.76
CA LEU A 11 4.78 0.88 -10.14
C LEU A 11 4.44 1.87 -11.27
N PHE A 12 3.32 1.65 -11.96
CA PHE A 12 2.88 2.44 -13.10
C PHE A 12 1.83 3.48 -12.70
N ASN A 13 1.77 4.58 -13.45
CA ASN A 13 0.82 5.67 -13.20
C ASN A 13 -0.52 5.36 -13.88
N TRP A 14 -1.34 4.53 -13.25
CA TRP A 14 -2.70 4.25 -13.71
C TRP A 14 -3.68 5.28 -13.15
N ASP A 15 -4.83 5.41 -13.82
CA ASP A 15 -5.96 6.13 -13.25
C ASP A 15 -6.40 5.48 -11.93
N ALA A 16 -6.86 6.30 -10.98
CA ALA A 16 -7.08 5.84 -9.61
C ALA A 16 -8.18 4.78 -9.52
N GLU A 17 -9.24 4.92 -10.31
CA GLU A 17 -10.33 3.95 -10.42
C GLU A 17 -9.86 2.64 -11.04
N GLU A 18 -8.98 2.68 -12.04
CA GLU A 18 -8.41 1.48 -12.64
C GLU A 18 -7.54 0.72 -11.63
N LYS A 19 -6.68 1.45 -10.89
CA LYS A 19 -5.87 0.88 -9.79
C LYS A 19 -6.76 0.29 -8.69
N ARG A 20 -7.87 0.95 -8.33
CA ARG A 20 -8.84 0.46 -7.34
C ARG A 20 -9.48 -0.85 -7.82
N ASP A 21 -10.02 -0.86 -9.03
CA ASP A 21 -10.74 -2.02 -9.58
C ASP A 21 -9.79 -3.21 -9.80
N PHE A 22 -8.53 -2.95 -10.11
CA PHE A 22 -7.48 -3.96 -10.09
C PHE A 22 -7.37 -4.62 -8.71
N TYR A 23 -7.19 -3.85 -7.63
CA TYR A 23 -7.10 -4.44 -6.30
C TYR A 23 -8.39 -5.13 -5.84
N PHE A 24 -9.56 -4.68 -6.28
CA PHE A 24 -10.81 -5.37 -6.02
C PHE A 24 -10.85 -6.75 -6.65
N ARG A 25 -10.44 -6.87 -7.92
CA ARG A 25 -10.30 -8.18 -8.59
C ARG A 25 -9.26 -9.06 -7.90
N ILE A 26 -8.13 -8.47 -7.47
CA ILE A 26 -7.12 -9.21 -6.69
C ILE A 26 -7.70 -9.76 -5.38
N ALA A 27 -8.51 -8.98 -4.67
CA ALA A 27 -9.15 -9.41 -3.44
C ALA A 27 -10.08 -10.61 -3.65
N ASP A 28 -10.83 -10.60 -4.75
CA ASP A 28 -11.92 -11.56 -4.99
C ASP A 28 -11.46 -12.82 -5.76
N GLU A 29 -10.47 -12.71 -6.64
CA GLU A 29 -10.17 -13.74 -7.64
C GLU A 29 -8.76 -14.36 -7.48
N ALA A 30 -7.79 -13.63 -6.91
CA ALA A 30 -6.38 -14.03 -6.97
C ALA A 30 -5.95 -14.96 -5.82
N ALA A 31 -5.24 -16.03 -6.15
CA ALA A 31 -4.60 -16.95 -5.20
C ALA A 31 -3.26 -16.38 -4.68
N LEU A 32 -3.34 -15.26 -3.95
CA LEU A 32 -2.22 -14.58 -3.30
C LEU A 32 -2.36 -14.64 -1.78
N ASP A 33 -1.24 -14.65 -1.07
CA ASP A 33 -1.18 -14.61 0.39
C ASP A 33 -1.06 -13.17 0.90
N ALA A 34 -0.25 -12.34 0.24
CA ALA A 34 -0.02 -10.96 0.63
C ALA A 34 -0.14 -9.98 -0.55
N VAL A 35 -0.62 -8.78 -0.25
CA VAL A 35 -0.79 -7.69 -1.22
C VAL A 35 -0.26 -6.40 -0.62
N TYR A 36 0.63 -5.76 -1.39
CA TYR A 36 1.26 -4.50 -1.04
C TYR A 36 0.50 -3.38 -1.73
N VAL A 37 0.01 -2.43 -0.93
CA VAL A 37 -0.72 -1.24 -1.38
C VAL A 37 0.10 0.02 -1.07
N GLY A 38 -0.45 1.19 -1.40
CA GLY A 38 0.23 2.48 -1.21
C GLY A 38 0.91 2.98 -2.47
N GLU A 39 1.98 3.77 -2.27
CA GLU A 39 2.73 4.46 -3.32
C GLU A 39 4.22 4.47 -2.99
N VAL A 40 5.03 3.88 -3.87
CA VAL A 40 6.48 3.75 -3.69
C VAL A 40 7.30 4.68 -4.60
N VAL A 41 6.68 5.24 -5.66
CA VAL A 41 7.37 5.95 -6.74
C VAL A 41 7.36 7.46 -6.53
N CYS A 42 6.18 8.08 -6.37
CA CYS A 42 6.10 9.53 -6.29
C CYS A 42 4.88 10.02 -5.50
N SER A 43 5.13 10.84 -4.48
CA SER A 43 4.11 11.45 -3.61
C SER A 43 3.04 12.26 -4.36
N LYS A 44 3.34 12.74 -5.56
CA LYS A 44 2.38 13.46 -6.42
C LYS A 44 1.22 12.58 -6.89
N ARG A 45 1.36 11.24 -6.81
CA ARG A 45 0.32 10.29 -7.22
C ARG A 45 -0.60 9.90 -6.07
N THR A 46 -0.09 10.01 -4.84
CA THR A 46 -0.74 9.56 -3.60
C THR A 46 -2.14 10.13 -3.45
N SER A 47 -2.31 11.44 -3.65
CA SER A 47 -3.61 12.12 -3.50
C SER A 47 -4.73 11.62 -4.42
N PHE A 48 -4.40 10.99 -5.55
CA PHE A 48 -5.42 10.43 -6.44
C PHE A 48 -5.98 9.11 -5.91
N PHE A 49 -5.17 8.35 -5.16
CA PHE A 49 -5.52 7.01 -4.73
C PHE A 49 -5.83 6.88 -3.23
N ASP A 50 -5.34 7.79 -2.38
CA ASP A 50 -5.58 7.80 -0.94
C ASP A 50 -7.06 7.61 -0.54
N PRO A 51 -8.04 8.25 -1.23
CA PRO A 51 -9.44 8.07 -0.88
C PRO A 51 -9.94 6.62 -1.00
N TYR A 52 -9.29 5.79 -1.84
CA TYR A 52 -9.66 4.39 -2.07
C TYR A 52 -8.92 3.42 -1.15
N ILE A 53 -7.83 3.83 -0.49
CA ILE A 53 -7.02 2.94 0.35
C ILE A 53 -7.84 2.21 1.42
N PRO A 54 -8.72 2.87 2.21
CA PRO A 54 -9.49 2.17 3.23
C PRO A 54 -10.38 1.06 2.67
N GLU A 55 -11.08 1.33 1.56
CA GLU A 55 -11.96 0.35 0.91
C GLU A 55 -11.17 -0.82 0.31
N VAL A 56 -10.04 -0.53 -0.34
CA VAL A 56 -9.15 -1.54 -0.90
C VAL A 56 -8.57 -2.44 0.18
N VAL A 57 -8.07 -1.88 1.28
CA VAL A 57 -7.50 -2.62 2.41
C VAL A 57 -8.57 -3.54 3.02
N GLU A 58 -9.76 -3.02 3.27
CA GLU A 58 -10.85 -3.80 3.86
C GLU A 58 -11.26 -4.97 2.96
N ARG A 59 -11.43 -4.72 1.65
CA ARG A 59 -11.81 -5.78 0.71
C ARG A 59 -10.73 -6.86 0.59
N LEU A 60 -9.46 -6.48 0.54
CA LEU A 60 -8.32 -7.40 0.51
C LEU A 60 -8.28 -8.27 1.78
N ARG A 61 -8.45 -7.67 2.97
CA ARG A 61 -8.50 -8.40 4.24
C ARG A 61 -9.67 -9.38 4.28
N ARG A 62 -10.85 -8.96 3.82
CA ARG A 62 -12.03 -9.85 3.68
C ARG A 62 -11.77 -11.01 2.71
N GLY A 63 -10.98 -10.79 1.66
CA GLY A 63 -10.47 -11.82 0.74
C GLY A 63 -9.37 -12.73 1.33
N GLY A 64 -9.08 -12.60 2.63
CA GLY A 64 -8.08 -13.39 3.34
C GLY A 64 -6.63 -12.97 3.01
N LYS A 65 -6.41 -11.80 2.42
CA LYS A 65 -5.08 -11.31 2.07
C LYS A 65 -4.43 -10.62 3.25
N LYS A 66 -3.16 -10.92 3.50
CA LYS A 66 -2.31 -10.07 4.32
C LYS A 66 -2.05 -8.77 3.55
N VAL A 67 -2.40 -7.63 4.13
CA VAL A 67 -2.22 -6.33 3.49
C VAL A 67 -1.02 -5.61 4.10
N VAL A 68 -0.15 -5.07 3.26
CA VAL A 68 1.03 -4.28 3.65
C VAL A 68 0.95 -2.92 2.97
N HIS A 69 1.11 -1.83 3.71
CA HIS A 69 1.17 -0.49 3.15
C HIS A 69 2.62 -0.10 2.88
N SER A 70 2.94 0.16 1.63
CA SER A 70 4.30 0.49 1.16
C SER A 70 4.51 1.99 1.18
N THR A 71 5.55 2.46 1.87
CA THR A 71 5.93 3.89 1.85
C THR A 71 6.71 4.25 0.60
N LEU A 72 6.94 5.54 0.36
CA LEU A 72 7.83 6.02 -0.71
C LEU A 72 9.23 5.42 -0.57
N ALA A 73 9.86 5.12 -1.71
CA ALA A 73 11.24 4.63 -1.78
C ALA A 73 12.28 5.74 -1.59
N LEU A 74 11.89 6.99 -1.75
CA LEU A 74 12.72 8.15 -1.47
C LEU A 74 11.86 9.26 -0.88
N ILE A 75 12.18 9.65 0.35
CA ILE A 75 11.52 10.78 1.03
C ILE A 75 12.40 12.03 0.88
N MET A 76 11.82 13.12 0.39
CA MET A 76 12.53 14.35 0.06
C MET A 76 11.97 15.58 0.77
N SER A 77 10.88 15.45 1.52
CA SER A 77 10.20 16.57 2.15
C SER A 77 9.56 16.22 3.50
N GLU A 78 9.35 17.25 4.32
CA GLU A 78 8.67 17.10 5.62
C GLU A 78 7.21 16.63 5.46
N ARG A 79 6.53 17.08 4.41
CA ARG A 79 5.18 16.60 4.07
C ARG A 79 5.14 15.08 3.82
N GLU A 80 6.15 14.54 3.15
CA GLU A 80 6.26 13.10 2.92
C GLU A 80 6.57 12.34 4.21
N MET A 81 7.38 12.93 5.11
CA MET A 81 7.59 12.38 6.46
C MET A 81 6.33 12.39 7.32
N ASP A 82 5.52 13.46 7.25
CA ASP A 82 4.24 13.54 7.97
C ASP A 82 3.28 12.45 7.52
N ALA A 83 3.23 12.15 6.22
CA ALA A 83 2.43 11.05 5.71
C ALA A 83 2.85 9.69 6.30
N VAL A 84 4.15 9.47 6.55
CA VAL A 84 4.61 8.26 7.24
C VAL A 84 4.17 8.26 8.71
N ARG A 85 4.28 9.39 9.42
CA ARG A 85 3.83 9.50 10.82
C ARG A 85 2.34 9.22 10.97
N ASP A 86 1.54 9.76 10.05
CA ASP A 86 0.10 9.52 10.00
C ASP A 86 -0.18 8.02 9.78
N LEU A 87 0.57 7.38 8.89
CA LEU A 87 0.44 5.95 8.62
C LEU A 87 0.80 5.09 9.83
N VAL A 88 1.84 5.44 10.61
CA VAL A 88 2.19 4.74 11.87
C VAL A 88 1.05 4.79 12.88
N GLY A 89 0.25 5.85 12.86
CA GLY A 89 -0.94 5.99 13.72
C GLY A 89 -2.11 5.06 13.34
N VAL A 90 -2.06 4.40 12.19
CA VAL A 90 -3.14 3.51 11.72
C VAL A 90 -3.02 2.14 12.39
N ALA A 91 -3.98 1.84 13.29
CA ALA A 91 -4.03 0.57 13.99
C ALA A 91 -4.08 -0.64 13.04
N ASP A 92 -3.37 -1.71 13.42
CA ASP A 92 -3.33 -2.99 12.72
C ASP A 92 -2.86 -2.94 11.25
N MET A 93 -2.20 -1.86 10.83
CA MET A 93 -1.58 -1.76 9.51
C MET A 93 -0.14 -2.26 9.55
N LEU A 94 0.20 -3.22 8.68
CA LEU A 94 1.61 -3.58 8.46
C LEU A 94 2.21 -2.61 7.45
N ILE A 95 3.38 -2.05 7.75
CA ILE A 95 4.01 -1.02 6.93
C ILE A 95 5.34 -1.55 6.39
N GLU A 96 5.57 -1.38 5.09
CA GLU A 96 6.87 -1.61 4.44
C GLU A 96 7.61 -0.27 4.34
N ALA A 97 8.68 -0.13 5.11
CA ALA A 97 9.59 1.01 5.04
C ALA A 97 10.53 0.88 3.84
N ASN A 98 10.20 1.58 2.74
CA ASN A 98 11.05 1.63 1.55
C ASN A 98 12.16 2.70 1.61
N ASP A 99 12.09 3.63 2.56
CA ASP A 99 13.12 4.63 2.86
C ASP A 99 13.60 4.46 4.32
N VAL A 100 14.89 4.67 4.59
CA VAL A 100 15.48 4.54 5.93
C VAL A 100 14.86 5.51 6.95
N SER A 101 14.38 6.66 6.49
CA SER A 101 13.67 7.63 7.33
C SER A 101 12.32 7.11 7.80
N SER A 102 11.62 6.28 7.00
CA SER A 102 10.42 5.56 7.44
C SER A 102 10.76 4.54 8.51
N ALA A 103 11.86 3.80 8.35
CA ALA A 103 12.28 2.77 9.31
C ALA A 103 12.60 3.34 10.70
N ALA A 104 12.96 4.63 10.81
CA ALA A 104 13.20 5.28 12.09
C ALA A 104 11.90 5.58 12.88
N LEU A 105 10.72 5.45 12.26
CA LEU A 105 9.41 5.75 12.85
C LEU A 105 8.58 4.50 13.18
N LEU A 106 8.94 3.33 12.64
CA LEU A 106 8.22 2.05 12.77
C LEU A 106 8.82 1.17 13.88
#